data_AF-A0A3B0TVR7-F1
#
_entry.id   AF-A0A3B0TVR7-F1
#
_cell.length_a   1.000
_cell.length_b   1.000
_cell.length_c   1.000
_cell.angle_alpha   90.00
_cell.angle_beta   90.00
_cell.angle_gamma   90.00
#
_symmetry.space_group_name_H-M   'P 1'
#
loop_
_entity.id
_entity.type
_entity.pdbx_description
1 polymer ?
#
loop_
_entity_poly.entity_id
_entity_poly.type
_entity_poly.pdbx_seq_one_letter_code
_entity_poly.pdbx_strand_id
1 'polypeptide(L)'
;THGAGFSDGVLLAAAHRAVSAGERAELERVAEFAAAFTPTSELHLETTSQGAAFLKITATAWPCAGLDWLAEDAPAPSLPVAIGAAAAAHGVTLEPALVAATHGFAANLVSAALRLVPLGQTDGQRITAQLEPVIHDTVARAITTPLDDIATSTLMVDITSMEHETQYTRLFRS
;
A
#
# COMPACT_ATOMS: atom_id res chain seq x y z
N THR A 1 8.08 5.38 10.09
CA THR A 1 9.04 4.43 9.48
C THR A 1 8.81 2.97 9.91
N HIS A 2 8.16 2.61 11.03
CA HIS A 2 8.05 1.19 11.48
C HIS A 2 6.66 0.53 11.29
N GLY A 3 5.81 1.11 10.43
CA GLY A 3 4.42 0.66 10.23
C GLY A 3 4.02 0.56 8.76
N ALA A 4 2.71 0.60 8.49
CA ALA A 4 2.11 0.32 7.17
C ALA A 4 2.87 0.95 5.99
N GLY A 5 3.21 2.25 6.05
CA GLY A 5 3.94 2.92 4.96
C GLY A 5 5.31 2.31 4.61
N PHE A 6 5.96 1.59 5.55
CA PHE A 6 7.19 0.84 5.27
C PHE A 6 6.88 -0.57 4.75
N SER A 7 6.03 -1.34 5.43
CA SER A 7 5.70 -2.71 5.01
C SER A 7 5.07 -2.73 3.63
N ASP A 8 4.15 -1.81 3.36
CA ASP A 8 3.52 -1.63 2.05
C ASP A 8 4.55 -1.24 1.00
N GLY A 9 5.57 -0.44 1.37
CA GLY A 9 6.69 -0.12 0.51
C GLY A 9 7.52 -1.35 0.14
N VAL A 10 7.81 -2.24 1.09
CA VAL A 10 8.55 -3.50 0.81
C VAL A 10 7.74 -4.43 -0.10
N LEU A 11 6.44 -4.59 0.17
CA LEU A 11 5.54 -5.39 -0.67
C LEU A 11 5.42 -4.85 -2.10
N LEU A 12 5.27 -3.53 -2.24
CA LEU A 12 5.26 -2.84 -3.53
C LEU A 12 6.58 -3.08 -4.28
N ALA A 13 7.72 -2.94 -3.60
CA ALA A 13 9.03 -3.14 -4.20
C ALA A 13 9.25 -4.59 -4.66
N ALA A 14 8.81 -5.57 -3.88
CA ALA A 14 8.88 -6.99 -4.26
C ALA A 14 8.01 -7.29 -5.48
N ALA A 15 6.75 -6.81 -5.50
CA ALA A 15 5.85 -6.99 -6.63
C ALA A 15 6.38 -6.32 -7.92
N HIS A 16 6.91 -5.10 -7.79
CA HIS A 16 7.52 -4.36 -8.90
C HIS A 16 8.69 -5.13 -9.52
N ARG A 17 9.58 -5.67 -8.69
CA ARG A 17 10.72 -6.48 -9.15
C ARG A 17 10.29 -7.76 -9.85
N ALA A 18 9.33 -8.49 -9.28
CA ALA A 18 8.82 -9.73 -9.86
C ALA A 18 8.24 -9.49 -11.27
N VAL A 19 7.43 -8.43 -11.45
CA VAL A 19 6.90 -8.05 -12.77
C VAL A 19 8.03 -7.60 -13.71
N SER A 20 8.97 -6.79 -13.23
CA SER A 20 10.09 -6.31 -14.06
C SER A 20 10.99 -7.45 -14.56
N ALA A 21 11.11 -8.53 -13.78
CA ALA A 21 11.87 -9.73 -14.14
C ALA A 21 11.05 -10.74 -14.97
N GLY A 22 9.73 -10.55 -15.12
CA GLY A 22 8.83 -11.51 -15.76
C GLY A 22 8.58 -12.78 -14.93
N GLU A 23 8.81 -12.72 -13.62
CA GLU A 23 8.71 -13.86 -12.70
C GLU A 23 7.30 -13.94 -12.08
N ARG A 24 6.34 -14.49 -12.83
CA ARG A 24 4.95 -14.63 -12.38
C ARG A 24 4.82 -15.41 -11.06
N ALA A 25 5.57 -16.49 -10.91
CA ALA A 25 5.54 -17.31 -9.69
C ALA A 25 6.01 -16.54 -8.45
N GLU A 26 7.01 -15.66 -8.61
CA GLU A 26 7.47 -14.80 -7.51
C GLU A 26 6.42 -13.76 -7.15
N LEU A 27 5.72 -13.20 -8.14
CA LEU A 27 4.64 -12.26 -7.88
C LEU A 27 3.45 -12.91 -7.15
N GLU A 28 3.10 -14.14 -7.50
CA GLU A 28 2.10 -14.94 -6.79
C GLU A 28 2.54 -15.19 -5.34
N ARG A 29 3.81 -15.52 -5.10
CA ARG A 29 4.39 -15.66 -3.76
C ARG A 29 4.30 -14.35 -2.96
N VAL A 30 4.62 -13.21 -3.58
CA VAL A 30 4.52 -11.88 -2.95
C VAL A 30 3.08 -11.56 -2.57
N ALA A 31 2.11 -11.86 -3.47
CA ALA A 31 0.70 -11.63 -3.21
C ALA A 31 0.17 -12.49 -2.05
N GLU A 32 0.54 -13.77 -2.02
CA GLU A 32 0.21 -14.69 -0.92
C GLU A 32 0.82 -14.22 0.40
N PHE A 33 2.10 -13.85 0.38
CA PHE A 33 2.79 -13.31 1.55
C PHE A 33 2.09 -12.04 2.06
N ALA A 34 1.73 -11.10 1.19
CA ALA A 34 1.04 -9.87 1.56
C ALA A 34 -0.32 -10.13 2.20
N ALA A 35 -1.08 -11.10 1.66
CA ALA A 35 -2.34 -11.53 2.23
C ALA A 35 -2.18 -12.11 3.64
N ALA A 36 -1.16 -12.95 3.84
CA ALA A 36 -0.83 -13.56 5.13
C ALA A 36 -0.24 -12.58 6.16
N PHE A 37 0.45 -11.54 5.69
CA PHE A 37 1.06 -10.51 6.54
C PHE A 37 0.04 -9.55 7.17
N THR A 38 -1.22 -9.60 6.72
CA THR A 38 -2.28 -8.72 7.22
C THR A 38 -2.93 -9.33 8.48
N PRO A 39 -2.84 -8.68 9.66
CA PRO A 39 -3.13 -9.33 10.93
C PRO A 39 -4.62 -9.52 11.24
N THR A 40 -5.52 -8.75 10.60
CA THR A 40 -6.97 -8.81 10.85
C THR A 40 -7.75 -9.02 9.55
N SER A 41 -8.93 -9.61 9.67
CA SER A 41 -9.88 -9.81 8.56
C SER A 41 -10.33 -8.48 7.95
N GLU A 42 -10.52 -7.43 8.77
CA GLU A 42 -10.93 -6.10 8.31
C GLU A 42 -9.83 -5.42 7.50
N LEU A 43 -8.58 -5.44 7.96
CA LEU A 43 -7.44 -4.91 7.20
C LEU A 43 -7.21 -5.71 5.91
N HIS A 44 -7.40 -7.03 5.96
CA HIS A 44 -7.28 -7.88 4.76
C HIS A 44 -8.34 -7.50 3.73
N LEU A 45 -9.60 -7.35 4.16
CA LEU A 45 -10.69 -6.93 3.29
C LEU A 45 -10.47 -5.52 2.74
N GLU A 46 -9.99 -4.59 3.57
CA GLU A 46 -9.68 -3.22 3.16
C GLU A 46 -8.62 -3.20 2.06
N THR A 47 -7.46 -3.80 2.30
CA THR A 47 -6.33 -3.73 1.36
C THR A 47 -6.62 -4.46 0.06
N THR A 48 -7.31 -5.60 0.11
CA THR A 48 -7.70 -6.35 -1.10
C THR A 48 -8.80 -5.65 -1.88
N SER A 49 -9.78 -5.02 -1.21
CA SER A 49 -10.79 -4.19 -1.88
C SER A 49 -10.16 -2.98 -2.57
N GLN A 50 -9.18 -2.33 -1.93
CA GLN A 50 -8.46 -1.20 -2.52
C GLN A 50 -7.61 -1.65 -3.71
N GLY A 51 -6.90 -2.77 -3.58
CA GLY A 51 -6.13 -3.37 -4.68
C GLY A 51 -7.00 -3.74 -5.88
N ALA A 52 -8.13 -4.40 -5.66
CA ALA A 52 -9.09 -4.72 -6.72
C ALA A 52 -9.59 -3.47 -7.44
N ALA A 53 -9.99 -2.44 -6.69
CA ALA A 53 -10.46 -1.18 -7.25
C ALA A 53 -9.37 -0.46 -8.04
N PHE A 54 -8.14 -0.42 -7.52
CA PHE A 54 -6.98 0.19 -8.16
C PHE A 54 -6.65 -0.49 -9.49
N LEU A 55 -6.63 -1.83 -9.53
CA LEU A 55 -6.36 -2.57 -10.75
C LEU A 55 -7.45 -2.37 -11.79
N LYS A 56 -8.71 -2.42 -11.36
CA LYS A 56 -9.86 -2.20 -12.25
C LYS A 56 -9.80 -0.84 -12.93
N ILE A 57 -9.55 0.23 -12.17
CA ILE A 57 -9.46 1.57 -12.76
C ILE A 57 -8.21 1.70 -13.63
N THR A 58 -7.09 1.11 -13.20
CA THR A 58 -5.84 1.12 -13.97
C THR A 58 -6.03 0.45 -15.33
N ALA A 59 -6.57 -0.77 -15.36
CA ALA A 59 -6.83 -1.50 -16.60
C ALA A 59 -7.84 -0.79 -17.52
N THR A 60 -8.81 -0.07 -16.94
CA THR A 60 -9.82 0.67 -17.72
C THR A 60 -9.26 1.96 -18.33
N ALA A 61 -8.51 2.74 -17.54
CA ALA A 61 -8.04 4.06 -17.94
C ALA A 61 -6.66 4.04 -18.64
N TRP A 62 -5.81 3.08 -18.29
CA TRP A 62 -4.48 2.84 -18.85
C TRP A 62 -4.31 1.35 -19.18
N PRO A 63 -4.90 0.88 -20.29
CA PRO A 63 -4.75 -0.51 -20.71
C PRO A 63 -3.28 -0.86 -20.95
N CYS A 64 -2.82 -1.98 -20.37
CA CYS A 64 -1.47 -2.50 -20.56
C CYS A 64 -1.52 -4.03 -20.58
N ALA A 65 -0.97 -4.65 -21.63
CA ALA A 65 -0.95 -6.10 -21.78
C ALA A 65 -0.23 -6.82 -20.62
N GLY A 66 0.73 -6.13 -19.99
CA GLY A 66 1.42 -6.63 -18.78
C GLY A 66 0.53 -6.75 -17.54
N LEU A 67 -0.73 -6.32 -17.62
CA LEU A 67 -1.74 -6.43 -16.57
C LEU A 67 -2.86 -7.43 -16.90
N ASP A 68 -2.84 -8.07 -18.07
CA ASP A 68 -3.92 -8.97 -18.50
C ASP A 68 -4.08 -10.19 -17.57
N TRP A 69 -2.98 -10.65 -16.96
CA TRP A 69 -3.00 -11.74 -15.97
C TRP A 69 -3.74 -11.38 -14.67
N LEU A 70 -3.98 -10.08 -14.39
CA LEU A 70 -4.79 -9.62 -13.25
C LEU A 70 -6.30 -9.74 -13.49
N ALA A 71 -6.71 -10.01 -14.73
CA ALA A 71 -8.10 -10.28 -15.09
C ALA A 71 -8.44 -11.78 -15.04
N GLU A 72 -7.45 -12.65 -14.86
CA GLU A 72 -7.65 -14.08 -14.64
C GLU A 72 -8.12 -14.33 -13.18
N ASP A 73 -8.90 -15.39 -12.94
CA ASP A 73 -9.68 -15.76 -11.72
C ASP A 73 -8.91 -15.83 -10.36
N ALA A 74 -7.82 -15.11 -10.18
CA ALA A 74 -7.10 -14.97 -8.92
C ALA A 74 -7.79 -13.99 -7.96
N PRO A 75 -7.72 -14.22 -6.63
CA PRO A 75 -8.13 -13.22 -5.65
C PRO A 75 -7.33 -11.93 -5.85
N ALA A 76 -8.02 -10.79 -5.73
CA ALA A 76 -7.39 -9.50 -5.93
C ALA A 76 -6.23 -9.29 -4.93
N PRO A 77 -5.04 -8.87 -5.41
CA PRO A 77 -3.91 -8.63 -4.53
C PRO A 77 -4.18 -7.43 -3.61
N SER A 78 -3.42 -7.34 -2.53
CA SER A 78 -3.40 -6.16 -1.66
C SER A 78 -3.00 -4.91 -2.46
N LEU A 79 -3.42 -3.73 -2.00
CA LEU A 79 -3.10 -2.46 -2.65
C LEU A 79 -1.61 -2.25 -2.97
N PRO A 80 -0.64 -2.50 -2.06
CA PRO A 80 0.77 -2.29 -2.39
C PRO A 80 1.26 -3.20 -3.53
N VAL A 81 0.81 -4.46 -3.56
CA VAL A 81 1.14 -5.41 -4.63
C VAL A 81 0.54 -4.96 -5.96
N ALA A 82 -0.73 -4.52 -5.94
CA ALA A 82 -1.41 -3.97 -7.10
C ALA A 82 -0.68 -2.74 -7.69
N ILE A 83 -0.27 -1.80 -6.84
CA ILE A 83 0.47 -0.60 -7.27
C ILE A 83 1.84 -1.00 -7.86
N GLY A 84 2.59 -1.88 -7.18
CA GLY A 84 3.91 -2.30 -7.62
C GLY A 84 3.88 -3.00 -8.96
N ALA A 85 2.93 -3.92 -9.14
CA ALA A 85 2.71 -4.63 -10.39
C ALA A 85 2.29 -3.67 -11.52
N ALA A 86 1.34 -2.77 -11.26
CA ALA A 86 0.90 -1.76 -12.23
C ALA A 86 2.03 -0.82 -12.66
N ALA A 87 2.83 -0.34 -11.71
CA ALA A 87 3.94 0.55 -11.98
C ALA A 87 4.98 -0.13 -12.88
N ALA A 88 5.38 -1.37 -12.55
CA ALA A 88 6.33 -2.14 -13.35
C ALA A 88 5.80 -2.42 -14.76
N ALA A 89 4.55 -2.85 -14.89
CA ALA A 89 3.92 -3.12 -16.19
C ALA A 89 3.87 -1.88 -17.09
N HIS A 90 3.76 -0.68 -16.51
CA HIS A 90 3.77 0.58 -17.25
C HIS A 90 5.18 1.18 -17.43
N GLY A 91 6.24 0.48 -17.01
CA GLY A 91 7.62 0.96 -17.13
C GLY A 91 7.97 2.11 -16.19
N VAL A 92 7.17 2.34 -15.13
CA VAL A 92 7.51 3.30 -14.07
C VAL A 92 8.61 2.68 -13.21
N THR A 93 9.69 3.42 -12.98
CA THR A 93 10.80 2.95 -12.15
C THR A 93 10.39 2.84 -10.68
N LEU A 94 11.05 1.94 -9.96
CA LEU A 94 10.67 1.56 -8.58
C LEU A 94 10.61 2.75 -7.61
N GLU A 95 11.64 3.59 -7.60
CA GLU A 95 11.75 4.68 -6.64
C GLU A 95 10.63 5.73 -6.79
N PRO A 96 10.33 6.28 -7.99
CA PRO A 96 9.17 7.14 -8.20
C PRO A 96 7.84 6.49 -7.81
N ALA A 97 7.66 5.20 -8.11
CA ALA A 97 6.44 4.48 -7.74
C ALA A 97 6.27 4.39 -6.21
N LEU A 98 7.35 4.09 -5.50
CA LEU A 98 7.36 4.08 -4.03
C LEU A 98 7.11 5.46 -3.43
N VAL A 99 7.80 6.49 -3.92
CA VAL A 99 7.59 7.87 -3.44
C VAL A 99 6.13 8.28 -3.61
N ALA A 100 5.54 8.03 -4.79
CA ALA A 100 4.14 8.37 -5.05
C ALA A 100 3.18 7.60 -4.13
N ALA A 101 3.39 6.29 -3.94
CA ALA A 101 2.55 5.46 -3.09
C ALA A 101 2.66 5.87 -1.61
N THR A 102 3.87 6.02 -1.08
CA THR A 102 4.11 6.42 0.32
C THR A 102 3.61 7.84 0.59
N HIS A 103 3.79 8.77 -0.36
CA HIS A 103 3.21 10.11 -0.27
C HIS A 103 1.67 10.07 -0.29
N GLY A 104 1.06 9.29 -1.18
CA GLY A 104 -0.39 9.10 -1.22
C GLY A 104 -0.96 8.55 0.09
N PHE A 105 -0.28 7.57 0.68
CA PHE A 105 -0.61 7.05 2.01
C PHE A 105 -0.54 8.15 3.08
N ALA A 106 0.56 8.92 3.13
CA ALA A 106 0.71 10.01 4.08
C ALA A 106 -0.37 11.09 3.91
N ALA A 107 -0.69 11.47 2.67
CA ALA A 107 -1.74 12.44 2.36
C ALA A 107 -3.13 11.96 2.81
N ASN A 108 -3.42 10.66 2.70
CA ASN A 108 -4.66 10.07 3.20
C ASN A 108 -4.76 10.17 4.73
N LEU A 109 -3.66 9.92 5.46
CA LEU A 109 -3.62 10.09 6.92
C LEU A 109 -3.83 11.56 7.32
N VAL A 110 -3.19 12.50 6.63
CA VAL A 110 -3.39 13.94 6.87
C VAL A 110 -4.85 14.33 6.61
N SER A 111 -5.45 13.84 5.52
CA SER A 111 -6.86 14.06 5.20
C SER A 111 -7.82 13.50 6.25
N ALA A 112 -7.51 12.35 6.84
CA ALA A 112 -8.26 11.81 7.97
C ALA A 112 -8.09 12.70 9.23
N ALA A 113 -6.86 13.10 9.55
CA ALA A 113 -6.56 13.96 10.69
C ALA A 113 -7.28 15.31 10.63
N LEU A 114 -7.36 15.95 9.46
CA LEU A 114 -8.12 17.20 9.26
C LEU A 114 -9.62 17.07 9.55
N ARG A 115 -10.19 15.86 9.42
CA ARG A 115 -11.62 15.59 9.69
C ARG A 115 -11.87 15.22 11.15
N LEU A 116 -10.87 14.64 11.81
CA LEU A 116 -10.96 14.16 13.19
C LEU A 116 -10.49 15.19 14.21
N VAL A 117 -9.58 16.08 13.82
CA VAL A 117 -9.00 17.15 14.65
C VAL A 117 -9.44 18.50 14.05
N PRO A 118 -9.78 19.53 14.84
CA PRO A 118 -10.16 20.85 14.33
C PRO A 118 -8.94 21.63 13.80
N LEU A 119 -8.27 21.11 12.78
CA LEU A 119 -7.13 21.71 12.08
C LEU A 119 -7.58 22.42 10.80
N GLY A 120 -6.87 23.48 10.42
CA GLY A 120 -7.10 24.19 9.16
C GLY A 120 -6.45 23.52 7.95
N GLN A 121 -6.91 23.83 6.75
CA GLN A 121 -6.33 23.32 5.49
C GLN A 121 -4.84 23.65 5.33
N THR A 122 -4.43 24.85 5.74
CA THR A 122 -3.03 25.28 5.73
C THR A 122 -2.17 24.41 6.65
N ASP A 123 -2.70 24.00 7.81
CA ASP A 123 -1.99 23.13 8.73
C ASP A 123 -1.80 21.74 8.13
N GLY A 124 -2.81 21.22 7.41
CA GLY A 124 -2.68 19.99 6.63
C GLY A 124 -1.53 20.03 5.64
N GLN A 125 -1.41 21.10 4.86
CA GLN A 125 -0.29 21.26 3.91
C GLN A 125 1.07 21.36 4.59
N ARG A 126 1.14 22.06 5.74
CA ARG A 126 2.38 22.12 6.54
C ARG A 126 2.79 20.76 7.06
N ILE A 127 1.83 19.94 7.50
CA ILE A 127 2.10 18.57 7.95
C ILE A 127 2.62 17.73 6.77
N THR A 128 1.97 17.78 5.61
CA THR A 128 2.43 17.04 4.42
C THR A 128 3.87 17.40 4.05
N ALA A 129 4.20 18.70 4.02
CA ALA A 129 5.57 19.15 3.75
C ALA A 129 6.58 18.66 4.80
N GLN A 130 6.19 18.61 6.08
CA GLN A 130 7.03 18.09 7.15
C GLN A 130 7.25 16.57 7.10
N LEU A 131 6.38 15.84 6.39
CA LEU A 131 6.50 14.39 6.22
C LEU A 131 7.45 13.99 5.08
N GLU A 132 7.84 14.91 4.18
CA GLU A 132 8.73 14.61 3.05
C GLU A 132 10.03 13.87 3.47
N PRO A 133 10.81 14.32 4.47
CA PRO A 133 12.01 13.60 4.88
C PRO A 133 11.72 12.17 5.36
N VAL A 134 10.60 11.99 6.07
CA VAL A 134 10.19 10.67 6.57
C VAL A 134 9.76 9.75 5.42
N ILE A 135 9.11 10.29 4.40
CA ILE A 135 8.76 9.56 3.17
C ILE A 135 10.05 9.11 2.48
N HIS A 136 11.01 10.02 2.27
CA HIS A 136 12.29 9.69 1.64
C HIS A 136 13.06 8.59 2.39
N ASP A 137 13.19 8.72 3.71
CA ASP A 137 13.85 7.71 4.54
C ASP A 137 13.13 6.35 4.49
N THR A 138 11.79 6.37 4.48
CA THR A 138 10.97 5.16 4.39
C THR A 138 11.14 4.48 3.04
N VAL A 139 11.15 5.24 1.96
CA VAL A 139 11.35 4.74 0.59
C VAL A 139 12.75 4.15 0.44
N ALA A 140 13.80 4.86 0.87
CA ALA A 140 15.17 4.39 0.79
C ALA A 140 15.36 3.05 1.53
N ARG A 141 14.70 2.91 2.70
CA ARG A 141 14.71 1.66 3.45
C ARG A 141 13.91 0.56 2.77
N ALA A 142 12.72 0.86 2.27
CA ALA A 142 11.86 -0.12 1.58
C ALA A 142 12.53 -0.68 0.32
N ILE A 143 13.24 0.17 -0.44
CA ILE A 143 14.02 -0.27 -1.61
C ILE A 143 15.07 -1.30 -1.21
N THR A 144 15.76 -1.13 -0.10
CA THR A 144 16.91 -1.98 0.25
C THR A 144 16.54 -3.20 1.11
N THR A 145 15.29 -3.30 1.57
CA THR A 145 14.83 -4.40 2.43
C THR A 145 14.33 -5.59 1.59
N PRO A 146 14.91 -6.80 1.76
CA PRO A 146 14.36 -8.03 1.19
C PRO A 146 12.99 -8.36 1.78
N LEU A 147 12.13 -9.05 1.01
CA LEU A 147 10.80 -9.43 1.49
C LEU A 147 10.87 -10.27 2.77
N ASP A 148 11.84 -11.18 2.87
CA ASP A 148 11.96 -12.10 4.00
C ASP A 148 12.43 -11.41 5.30
N ASP A 149 12.96 -10.17 5.19
CA ASP A 149 13.38 -9.34 6.32
C ASP A 149 12.30 -8.33 6.74
N ILE A 150 11.10 -8.40 6.15
CA ILE A 150 10.00 -7.49 6.48
C ILE A 150 9.54 -7.71 7.92
N ALA A 151 9.53 -6.63 8.69
CA ALA A 151 9.01 -6.62 10.05
C ALA A 151 8.23 -5.33 10.30
N THR A 152 7.14 -5.44 11.03
CA THR A 152 6.38 -4.31 11.57
C THR A 152 6.52 -4.29 13.10
N SER A 153 6.47 -3.10 13.68
CA SER A 153 6.41 -2.92 15.13
C SER A 153 5.24 -2.01 15.49
N THR A 154 4.05 -2.32 14.97
CA THR A 154 2.82 -1.51 15.07
C THR A 154 1.76 -2.14 15.97
N LEU A 155 2.17 -2.68 17.12
CA LEU A 155 1.27 -3.34 18.07
C LEU A 155 0.02 -2.49 18.43
N MET A 156 0.19 -1.18 18.58
CA MET A 156 -0.94 -0.28 18.87
C MET A 156 -1.93 -0.18 17.70
N VAL A 157 -1.47 -0.17 16.46
CA VAL A 157 -2.35 -0.13 15.28
C VAL A 157 -3.13 -1.43 15.19
N ASP A 158 -2.46 -2.57 15.42
CA ASP A 158 -3.10 -3.89 15.40
C ASP A 158 -4.20 -3.99 16.45
N ILE A 159 -3.90 -3.56 17.70
CA ILE A 159 -4.88 -3.52 18.79
C ILE A 159 -6.05 -2.59 18.45
N THR A 160 -5.78 -1.37 17.98
CA THR A 160 -6.86 -0.43 17.64
C THR A 160 -7.70 -0.88 16.45
N SER A 161 -7.12 -1.61 15.49
CA SER A 161 -7.87 -2.23 14.39
C SER A 161 -8.80 -3.32 14.92
N MET A 162 -8.33 -4.18 15.84
CA MET A 162 -9.17 -5.19 16.48
C MET A 162 -10.32 -4.56 17.30
N GLU A 163 -10.07 -3.43 17.97
CA GLU A 163 -11.11 -2.69 18.69
C GLU A 163 -12.12 -2.05 17.73
N HIS A 164 -11.66 -1.46 16.62
CA HIS A 164 -12.50 -0.84 15.59
C HIS A 164 -13.48 -1.84 14.96
N GLU A 165 -13.09 -3.11 14.80
CA GLU A 165 -13.94 -4.20 14.31
C GLU A 165 -15.24 -4.34 15.13
N THR A 166 -15.19 -4.04 16.43
CA THR A 166 -16.32 -4.19 17.36
C THR A 166 -17.05 -2.89 17.67
N GLN A 167 -16.67 -1.77 17.06
CA GLN A 167 -17.17 -0.45 17.42
C GLN A 167 -18.58 -0.18 16.86
N TYR A 168 -19.51 0.19 17.74
CA TYR A 168 -20.94 0.35 17.40
C TYR A 168 -21.26 1.54 16.49
N THR A 169 -20.46 2.62 16.53
CA THR A 169 -20.62 3.81 15.67
C THR A 169 -19.30 4.07 14.94
N ARG A 170 -19.34 4.05 13.60
CA ARG A 170 -18.16 4.18 12.74
C ARG A 170 -18.34 5.28 11.70
N LEU A 171 -17.35 6.16 11.61
CA LEU A 171 -17.28 7.26 10.63
C LEU A 171 -16.47 6.85 9.39
N PHE A 172 -15.58 5.86 9.54
CA PHE A 172 -14.77 5.26 8.49
C PHE A 172 -15.06 3.77 8.38
N ARG A 173 -14.75 3.20 7.20
CA ARG A 173 -14.99 1.79 6.90
C ARG A 173 -13.92 0.86 7.49
N SER A 174 -12.81 1.44 7.95
CA SER A 174 -11.59 0.87 8.54
C SER A 174 -10.90 1.95 9.35
#